data_AF-A0A3A8IRJ9-F1
#
_entry.id   AF-A0A3A8IRJ9-F1
#
_cell.length_a   1.000
_cell.length_b   1.000
_cell.length_c   1.000
_cell.angle_alpha   90.00
_cell.angle_beta   90.00
_cell.angle_gamma   90.00
#
_symmetry.space_group_name_H-M   'P 1'
#
loop_
_entity.id
_entity.type
_entity.pdbx_description
1 polymer ?
#
loop_
_entity_poly.entity_id
_entity_poly.type
_entity_poly.pdbx_seq_one_letter_code
_entity_poly.pdbx_strand_id
1 'polypeptide(L)'
;MCGLTALHTAQLAFFGEKDRYDLPAVVGFLPLPCTDGTRPPAPDSHSVGGCQFVFSVLEAGRAPDTTLKLEARGVTPATRNLRFLLNGREGLITRADSHARVAPVDCEAWKRTADPLLRYHELVGEYDCVTGPYAPAHPCTEALTQLVNLARKGVGVARKEYDAHPTARELYPLSPPTPAMLLCGVTASPQQRAQHADLLSSQGGLLDVVLQPGCRDAGLRAGLPLLFRDGACPGPHCLELVRLAQRLRLPELLDVLAGRAEPLVTWLWTQPAGLQHDFLRAATDRGSDRVDALLLLHQGAWPSLLALTRPPLTPLENAWLERAHREHPTLAPLLGLLREQQQSQPATDADFEAWARTVPCPQLHDARDVPLSAARLRAIAQAQSRCPGDAVSVLSRHVAKLPPRELIGVLQPLTGAQLRMLRTELRLTDPARAEALLDWVMERDTGLLDGLSATPAVVTKLLTPPHANRLGGREAVLDLLLDFQRSPRITPTHEGMLHLMAEALKGTPSAERVRNIAERNLSPEDRQRLLSHLLDARDPRLQAAAAAGAADWKASSGITASAARACLGEARVILECMATRSRPLGPP
;
A
#
# COMPACT_ATOMS: atom_id res chain seq x y z
N MET A 1 -26.45 51.44 26.20
CA MET A 1 -27.01 51.34 24.84
C MET A 1 -26.08 50.50 23.97
N CYS A 2 -24.95 51.01 23.49
CA CYS A 2 -24.11 50.32 22.50
C CYS A 2 -23.65 48.92 22.89
N GLY A 3 -23.25 48.70 24.14
CA GLY A 3 -22.89 47.36 24.61
C GLY A 3 -24.05 46.35 24.60
N LEU A 4 -25.29 46.78 24.89
CA LEU A 4 -26.47 45.91 24.80
C LEU A 4 -26.84 45.58 23.36
N THR A 5 -26.73 46.57 22.46
CA THR A 5 -26.95 46.36 21.03
C THR A 5 -25.91 45.40 20.45
N ALA A 6 -24.63 45.55 20.81
CA ALA A 6 -23.56 44.66 20.37
C ALA A 6 -23.71 43.24 20.94
N LEU A 7 -24.13 43.10 22.21
CA LEU A 7 -24.46 41.78 22.78
C LEU A 7 -25.61 41.15 22.00
N HIS A 8 -26.69 41.90 21.74
CA HIS A 8 -27.82 41.43 20.96
C HIS A 8 -27.40 40.95 19.57
N THR A 9 -26.59 41.72 18.85
CA THR A 9 -26.06 41.32 17.53
C THR A 9 -25.19 40.07 17.61
N ALA A 10 -24.33 39.93 18.62
CA ALA A 10 -23.50 38.73 18.80
C ALA A 10 -24.36 37.49 19.05
N GLN A 11 -25.43 37.61 19.85
CA GLN A 11 -26.40 36.53 20.06
C GLN A 11 -27.09 36.13 18.75
N LEU A 12 -27.54 37.12 17.96
CA LEU A 12 -28.17 36.87 16.67
C LEU A 12 -27.22 36.20 15.67
N ALA A 13 -25.97 36.64 15.60
CA ALA A 13 -24.98 36.09 14.67
C ALA A 13 -24.63 34.63 15.01
N PHE A 14 -24.40 34.33 16.29
CA PHE A 14 -24.03 32.98 16.73
C PHE A 14 -25.20 31.98 16.62
N PHE A 15 -26.43 32.42 16.87
CA PHE A 15 -27.60 31.53 16.94
C PHE A 15 -28.51 31.55 15.72
N GLY A 16 -28.43 32.57 14.87
CA GLY A 16 -29.05 32.58 13.55
C GLY A 16 -28.47 31.51 12.61
N GLU A 17 -27.26 31.01 12.87
CA GLU A 17 -26.66 29.88 12.16
C GLU A 17 -27.09 28.50 12.73
N LYS A 18 -27.65 28.45 13.94
CA LYS A 18 -27.86 27.21 14.72
C LYS A 18 -29.32 26.94 15.15
N ASP A 19 -30.26 27.83 14.82
CA ASP A 19 -31.69 27.78 15.19
C ASP A 19 -31.99 27.59 16.69
N ARG A 20 -31.09 28.01 17.59
CA ARG A 20 -31.21 27.73 19.04
C ARG A 20 -30.58 28.86 19.85
N TYR A 21 -31.26 29.49 20.79
CA TYR A 21 -30.61 30.24 21.88
C TYR A 21 -30.45 29.30 23.09
N ASP A 22 -29.24 29.15 23.63
CA ASP A 22 -28.96 28.31 24.82
C ASP A 22 -28.00 29.04 25.78
N LEU A 23 -28.08 28.77 27.08
CA LEU A 23 -27.16 29.35 28.05
C LEU A 23 -25.93 28.43 28.24
N PRO A 24 -24.70 28.98 28.33
CA PRO A 24 -24.38 30.39 28.49
C PRO A 24 -23.89 31.01 27.19
N ALA A 25 -24.69 31.90 26.60
CA ALA A 25 -24.30 32.56 25.38
C ALA A 25 -23.69 33.92 25.66
N VAL A 26 -22.36 34.03 25.61
CA VAL A 26 -21.66 35.30 25.40
C VAL A 26 -20.54 35.13 24.37
N VAL A 27 -20.67 34.11 23.51
CA VAL A 27 -19.66 33.71 22.53
C VAL A 27 -19.49 34.83 21.50
N GLY A 28 -18.26 35.33 21.38
CA GLY A 28 -17.93 36.41 20.45
C GLY A 28 -18.32 37.83 20.90
N PHE A 29 -18.95 38.01 22.07
CA PHE A 29 -19.22 39.33 22.63
C PHE A 29 -18.15 39.73 23.65
N LEU A 30 -17.40 40.79 23.32
CA LEU A 30 -16.37 41.34 24.20
C LEU A 30 -16.54 42.86 24.33
N PRO A 31 -17.22 43.37 25.38
CA PRO A 31 -17.41 44.81 25.58
C PRO A 31 -16.09 45.50 25.92
N LEU A 32 -16.04 46.83 25.73
CA LEU A 32 -14.83 47.61 26.02
C LEU A 32 -14.43 47.45 27.51
N PRO A 33 -13.18 47.02 27.77
CA PRO A 33 -12.60 47.01 29.12
C PRO A 33 -12.34 48.44 29.62
N CYS A 34 -11.95 48.59 30.89
CA CYS A 34 -11.49 49.89 31.39
C CYS A 34 -10.16 50.29 30.76
N THR A 35 -9.81 51.59 30.85
CA THR A 35 -8.58 52.13 30.26
C THR A 35 -7.30 51.50 30.82
N ASP A 36 -7.36 50.97 32.04
CA ASP A 36 -6.31 50.17 32.70
C ASP A 36 -6.30 48.68 32.28
N GLY A 37 -7.20 48.28 31.38
CA GLY A 37 -7.35 46.91 30.90
C GLY A 37 -8.11 45.99 31.84
N THR A 38 -8.60 46.47 32.98
CA THR A 38 -9.37 45.66 33.91
C THR A 38 -10.82 45.51 33.45
N ARG A 39 -11.46 44.45 33.93
CA ARG A 39 -12.89 44.21 33.77
C ARG A 39 -13.48 43.90 35.15
N PRO A 40 -14.65 44.43 35.48
CA PRO A 40 -15.42 43.98 36.63
C PRO A 40 -15.64 42.46 36.54
N PRO A 41 -15.55 41.73 37.67
CA PRO A 41 -15.79 40.30 37.68
C PRO A 41 -17.21 39.99 37.20
N ALA A 42 -17.34 39.04 36.29
CA ALA A 42 -18.65 38.52 35.88
C ALA A 42 -19.16 37.56 36.98
N PRO A 43 -20.44 37.66 37.40
CA PRO A 43 -21.00 36.81 38.45
C PRO A 43 -21.16 35.34 38.02
N ASP A 44 -21.25 35.06 36.73
CA ASP A 44 -21.56 33.75 36.15
C ASP A 44 -21.11 33.67 34.68
N SER A 45 -21.27 32.51 34.06
CA SER A 45 -20.86 32.22 32.69
C SER A 45 -21.70 32.91 31.61
N HIS A 46 -22.89 33.43 31.95
CA HIS A 46 -23.77 34.15 31.02
C HIS A 46 -23.63 35.67 31.12
N SER A 47 -22.59 36.13 31.82
CA SER A 47 -22.28 37.53 32.02
C SER A 47 -20.87 37.87 31.56
N VAL A 48 -20.67 39.06 31.00
CA VAL A 48 -19.36 39.61 30.66
C VAL A 48 -19.22 41.05 31.15
N GLY A 49 -18.14 41.30 31.88
CA GLY A 49 -17.80 42.64 32.38
C GLY A 49 -17.23 43.55 31.28
N GLY A 50 -17.83 44.72 31.12
CA GLY A 50 -17.22 45.90 30.50
C GLY A 50 -16.83 46.94 31.55
N CYS A 51 -16.24 48.08 31.17
CA CYS A 51 -15.65 48.99 32.17
C CYS A 51 -16.62 49.50 33.25
N GLN A 52 -17.84 49.88 32.86
CA GLN A 52 -18.82 50.48 33.78
C GLN A 52 -20.05 49.62 34.04
N PHE A 53 -20.24 48.57 33.25
CA PHE A 53 -21.44 47.73 33.23
C PHE A 53 -21.04 46.27 33.06
N VAL A 54 -21.74 45.38 33.75
CA VAL A 54 -21.77 43.95 33.45
C VAL A 54 -22.97 43.69 32.55
N PHE A 55 -22.73 42.94 31.48
CA PHE A 55 -23.75 42.57 30.50
C PHE A 55 -24.10 41.11 30.67
N SER A 56 -25.39 40.78 30.80
CA SER A 56 -25.85 39.44 31.15
C SER A 56 -26.98 38.98 30.23
N VAL A 57 -26.99 37.71 29.85
CA VAL A 57 -28.15 37.07 29.21
C VAL A 57 -29.06 36.53 30.30
N LEU A 58 -30.20 37.18 30.53
CA LEU A 58 -31.15 36.79 31.58
C LEU A 58 -32.04 35.62 31.15
N GLU A 59 -32.40 35.55 29.87
CA GLU A 59 -33.30 34.53 29.34
C GLU A 59 -32.92 34.25 27.89
N ALA A 60 -32.87 32.97 27.52
CA ALA A 60 -32.61 32.48 26.17
C ALA A 60 -33.47 31.23 25.92
N GLY A 61 -34.43 31.32 25.01
CA GLY A 61 -35.38 30.26 24.65
C GLY A 61 -35.12 29.66 23.26
N ARG A 62 -35.38 28.36 23.11
CA ARG A 62 -35.30 27.65 21.82
C ARG A 62 -36.63 27.75 21.05
N ALA A 63 -36.59 27.57 19.73
CA ALA A 63 -37.80 27.53 18.91
C ALA A 63 -38.83 26.51 19.45
N PRO A 64 -40.15 26.81 19.39
CA PRO A 64 -40.76 27.97 18.69
C PRO A 64 -40.79 29.27 19.51
N ASP A 65 -40.55 29.22 20.83
CA ASP A 65 -40.54 30.38 21.72
C ASP A 65 -39.14 31.01 21.79
N THR A 66 -38.74 31.71 20.72
CA THR A 66 -37.51 32.50 20.71
C THR A 66 -37.66 33.71 21.65
N THR A 67 -37.33 33.51 22.93
CA THR A 67 -37.20 34.58 23.92
C THR A 67 -35.73 34.89 24.13
N LEU A 68 -35.37 36.18 24.09
CA LEU A 68 -34.04 36.65 24.42
C LEU A 68 -34.18 37.90 25.29
N LYS A 69 -33.69 37.85 26.52
CA LYS A 69 -33.64 39.01 27.42
C LYS A 69 -32.22 39.26 27.84
N LEU A 70 -31.76 40.49 27.62
CA LEU A 70 -30.40 40.92 27.97
C LEU A 70 -30.48 42.04 29.01
N GLU A 71 -29.45 42.10 29.85
CA GLU A 71 -29.29 43.12 30.87
C GLU A 71 -27.94 43.80 30.76
N ALA A 72 -27.90 45.10 31.05
CA ALA A 72 -26.68 45.80 31.43
C ALA A 72 -26.87 46.45 32.80
N ARG A 73 -26.07 46.01 33.77
CA ARG A 73 -26.09 46.48 35.15
C ARG A 73 -24.83 47.26 35.47
N GLY A 74 -24.98 48.49 35.95
CA GLY A 74 -23.83 49.33 36.30
C GLY A 74 -23.13 48.83 37.56
N VAL A 75 -21.80 48.91 37.58
CA VAL A 75 -20.97 48.31 38.64
C VAL A 75 -19.96 49.28 39.25
N THR A 76 -19.81 50.48 38.70
CA THR A 76 -18.96 51.52 39.29
C THR A 76 -19.81 52.45 40.18
N PRO A 77 -19.21 53.21 41.12
CA PRO A 77 -19.97 54.13 41.97
C PRO A 77 -20.86 55.11 41.20
N ALA A 78 -20.43 55.53 40.01
CA ALA A 78 -21.18 56.44 39.14
C ALA A 78 -22.34 55.75 38.38
N THR A 79 -22.27 54.44 38.15
CA THR A 79 -23.27 53.70 37.36
C THR A 79 -24.06 52.67 38.17
N ARG A 80 -23.75 52.43 39.44
CA ARG A 80 -24.34 51.36 40.28
C ARG A 80 -25.87 51.35 40.34
N ASN A 81 -26.51 52.51 40.15
CA ASN A 81 -27.97 52.68 40.16
C ASN A 81 -28.58 52.61 38.75
N LEU A 82 -27.79 52.28 37.71
CA LEU A 82 -28.24 52.22 36.33
C LEU A 82 -28.39 50.76 35.92
N ARG A 83 -29.59 50.40 35.50
CA ARG A 83 -29.93 49.07 35.00
C ARG A 83 -30.77 49.19 33.73
N PHE A 84 -30.37 48.47 32.70
CA PHE A 84 -31.00 48.51 31.39
C PHE A 84 -31.35 47.09 30.91
N LEU A 85 -32.48 46.96 30.23
CA LEU A 85 -32.98 45.69 29.70
C LEU A 85 -33.19 45.81 28.19
N LEU A 86 -32.89 44.74 27.44
CA LEU A 86 -33.21 44.60 26.03
C LEU A 86 -34.07 43.35 25.84
N ASN A 87 -35.22 43.50 25.16
CA ASN A 87 -36.02 42.38 24.69
C ASN A 87 -35.69 42.10 23.22
N GLY A 88 -35.20 40.90 22.92
CA GLY A 88 -34.72 40.51 21.59
C GLY A 88 -35.78 40.51 20.50
N ARG A 89 -37.08 40.36 20.84
CA ARG A 89 -38.17 40.47 19.85
C ARG A 89 -38.36 41.88 19.32
N GLU A 90 -38.20 42.87 20.19
CA GLU A 90 -38.44 44.29 19.86
C GLU A 90 -37.15 45.03 19.51
N GLY A 91 -36.00 44.53 19.96
CA GLY A 91 -34.70 45.20 19.85
C GLY A 91 -34.63 46.51 20.65
N LEU A 92 -35.61 46.76 21.53
CA LEU A 92 -35.74 47.99 22.29
C LEU A 92 -35.02 47.90 23.65
N ILE A 93 -34.27 48.94 23.99
CA ILE A 93 -33.61 49.08 25.28
C ILE A 93 -34.47 49.97 26.20
N THR A 94 -34.75 49.47 27.41
CA THR A 94 -35.51 50.19 28.43
C THR A 94 -34.72 50.31 29.73
N ARG A 95 -35.05 51.29 30.57
CA ARG A 95 -34.58 51.34 31.96
C ARG A 95 -35.37 50.34 32.80
N ALA A 96 -34.69 49.55 33.63
CA ALA A 96 -35.34 48.50 34.41
C ALA A 96 -36.37 49.05 35.42
N ASP A 97 -36.08 50.22 36.01
CA ASP A 97 -36.91 50.77 37.11
C ASP A 97 -38.15 51.54 36.63
N SER A 98 -38.08 52.11 35.42
CA SER A 98 -39.14 53.00 34.91
C SER A 98 -39.77 52.54 33.59
N HIS A 99 -39.25 51.47 32.99
CA HIS A 99 -39.59 51.00 31.65
C HIS A 99 -39.46 52.07 30.54
N ALA A 100 -38.83 53.21 30.83
CA ALA A 100 -38.63 54.28 29.87
C ALA A 100 -37.67 53.82 28.76
N ARG A 101 -38.08 54.05 27.51
CA ARG A 101 -37.26 53.74 26.33
C ARG A 101 -35.99 54.59 26.33
N VAL A 102 -34.86 53.94 26.05
CA VAL A 102 -33.58 54.61 25.83
C VAL A 102 -33.48 55.01 24.36
N ALA A 103 -33.23 56.29 24.10
CA ALA A 103 -33.07 56.79 22.74
C ALA A 103 -31.88 56.11 22.05
N PRO A 104 -31.98 55.82 20.73
CA PRO A 104 -30.84 55.34 19.97
C PRO A 104 -29.73 56.41 19.93
N VAL A 105 -28.49 55.95 19.83
CA VAL A 105 -27.26 56.75 19.76
C VAL A 105 -26.39 56.19 18.64
N ASP A 106 -25.52 57.01 18.08
CA ASP A 106 -24.54 56.54 17.11
C ASP A 106 -23.43 55.76 17.82
N CYS A 107 -23.53 54.43 17.78
CA CYS A 107 -22.57 53.55 18.42
C CYS A 107 -21.22 53.50 17.73
N GLU A 108 -21.16 53.78 16.43
CA GLU A 108 -19.91 53.84 15.68
C GLU A 108 -19.14 55.13 16.01
N ALA A 109 -19.84 56.25 16.15
CA ALA A 109 -19.23 57.49 16.65
C ALA A 109 -18.75 57.34 18.10
N TRP A 110 -19.54 56.68 18.97
CA TRP A 110 -19.12 56.41 20.34
C TRP A 110 -17.89 55.50 20.40
N LYS A 111 -17.87 54.40 19.62
CA LYS A 111 -16.75 53.46 19.58
C LYS A 111 -15.45 54.15 19.13
N ARG A 112 -15.52 55.00 18.10
CA ARG A 112 -14.41 55.85 17.63
C ARG A 112 -13.83 56.77 18.70
N THR A 113 -14.64 57.17 19.67
CA THR A 113 -14.22 58.06 20.76
C THR A 113 -13.75 57.29 22.00
N ALA A 114 -14.41 56.17 22.31
CA ALA A 114 -14.24 55.44 23.57
C ALA A 114 -13.18 54.33 23.52
N ASP A 115 -12.91 53.75 22.35
CA ASP A 115 -11.94 52.68 22.18
C ASP A 115 -10.61 53.22 21.63
N PRO A 116 -9.57 53.39 22.48
CA PRO A 116 -8.27 53.89 22.02
C PRO A 116 -7.58 52.90 21.05
N LEU A 117 -8.01 51.64 21.01
CA LEU A 117 -7.48 50.59 20.15
C LEU A 117 -8.36 50.34 18.92
N LEU A 118 -9.42 51.12 18.67
CA LEU A 118 -10.34 50.85 17.56
C LEU A 118 -9.59 50.70 16.23
N ARG A 119 -8.76 51.68 15.90
CA ARG A 119 -8.00 51.70 14.65
C ARG A 119 -7.01 50.54 14.56
N TYR A 120 -6.40 50.16 15.69
CA TYR A 120 -5.56 48.96 15.76
C TYR A 120 -6.38 47.70 15.45
N HIS A 121 -7.53 47.50 16.10
CA HIS A 121 -8.39 46.34 15.88
C HIS A 121 -8.95 46.26 14.45
N GLU A 122 -9.30 47.40 13.84
CA GLU A 122 -9.71 47.47 12.43
C GLU A 122 -8.61 46.96 11.51
N LEU A 123 -7.39 47.47 11.68
CA LEU A 123 -6.26 47.09 10.84
C LEU A 123 -5.82 45.64 11.07
N VAL A 124 -5.80 45.15 12.31
CA VAL A 124 -5.46 43.75 12.59
C VAL A 124 -6.54 42.80 12.09
N GLY A 125 -7.82 43.18 12.23
CA GLY A 125 -8.94 42.37 11.73
C GLY A 125 -8.98 42.27 10.21
N GLU A 126 -8.55 43.32 9.49
CA GLU A 126 -8.53 43.33 8.02
C GLU A 126 -7.25 42.69 7.43
N TYR A 127 -6.08 42.91 8.05
CA TYR A 127 -4.78 42.55 7.46
C TYR A 127 -4.00 41.46 8.20
N ASP A 128 -4.54 40.88 9.28
CA ASP A 128 -3.91 39.82 10.08
C ASP A 128 -2.45 40.14 10.48
N CYS A 129 -2.30 41.16 11.32
CA CYS A 129 -1.00 41.77 11.63
C CYS A 129 -0.08 40.97 12.58
N VAL A 130 -0.10 39.63 12.49
CA VAL A 130 0.56 38.71 13.44
C VAL A 130 2.01 38.36 13.07
N THR A 131 2.39 38.40 11.79
CA THR A 131 3.55 37.67 11.24
C THR A 131 4.68 38.51 10.66
N GLY A 132 4.70 39.84 10.90
CA GLY A 132 5.69 40.81 10.37
C GLY A 132 7.17 40.39 10.40
N PRO A 133 8.12 41.17 9.84
CA PRO A 133 8.08 42.61 9.64
C PRO A 133 7.27 43.02 8.42
N TYR A 134 6.62 44.17 8.54
CA TYR A 134 5.83 44.77 7.48
C TYR A 134 6.61 45.93 6.84
N ALA A 135 6.36 46.19 5.55
CA ALA A 135 6.94 47.36 4.89
C ALA A 135 6.48 48.66 5.60
N PRO A 136 7.28 49.74 5.60
CA PRO A 136 6.92 50.98 6.30
C PRO A 136 5.55 51.56 5.92
N ALA A 137 5.13 51.38 4.67
CA ALA A 137 3.83 51.84 4.16
C ALA A 137 2.67 50.85 4.39
N HIS A 138 2.93 49.67 4.94
CA HIS A 138 1.90 48.64 5.16
C HIS A 138 1.01 49.01 6.36
N PRO A 139 -0.33 48.82 6.30
CA PRO A 139 -1.23 49.18 7.39
C PRO A 139 -0.91 48.52 8.74
N CYS A 140 -0.39 47.29 8.74
CA CYS A 140 0.09 46.65 9.98
C CYS A 140 1.24 47.39 10.67
N THR A 141 2.07 48.14 9.95
CA THR A 141 3.11 48.98 10.56
C THR A 141 2.48 50.12 11.36
N GLU A 142 1.42 50.75 10.83
CA GLU A 142 0.62 51.74 11.53
C GLU A 142 -0.01 51.14 12.79
N ALA A 143 -0.68 49.99 12.65
CA ALA A 143 -1.36 49.30 13.74
C ALA A 143 -0.40 48.97 14.90
N LEU A 144 0.74 48.33 14.60
CA LEU A 144 1.73 47.97 15.62
C LEU A 144 2.37 49.20 16.27
N THR A 145 2.64 50.25 15.49
CA THR A 145 3.18 51.52 16.02
C THR A 145 2.19 52.20 16.96
N GLN A 146 0.89 52.20 16.60
CA GLN A 146 -0.17 52.74 17.44
C GLN A 146 -0.29 51.96 18.76
N LEU A 147 -0.33 50.62 18.69
CA LEU A 147 -0.40 49.74 19.85
C LEU A 147 0.74 50.04 20.84
N VAL A 148 1.98 50.10 20.32
CA VAL A 148 3.17 50.35 21.14
C VAL A 148 3.14 51.75 21.75
N ASN A 149 2.75 52.76 20.99
CA ASN A 149 2.67 54.14 21.48
C ASN A 149 1.64 54.27 22.62
N LEU A 150 0.50 53.58 22.52
CA LEU A 150 -0.51 53.56 23.58
C LEU A 150 -0.03 52.77 24.80
N ALA A 151 0.60 51.61 24.59
CA ALA A 151 1.21 50.82 25.66
C ALA A 151 2.30 51.62 26.41
N ARG A 152 3.13 52.38 25.68
CA ARG A 152 4.17 53.25 26.24
C ARG A 152 3.57 54.41 27.05
N LYS A 153 2.42 54.93 26.63
CA LYS A 153 1.66 55.96 27.36
C LYS A 153 0.92 55.40 28.59
N GLY A 154 1.05 54.11 28.89
CA GLY A 154 0.44 53.49 30.07
C GLY A 154 -1.05 53.13 29.89
N VAL A 155 -1.55 53.08 28.66
CA VAL A 155 -2.91 52.59 28.39
C VAL A 155 -2.93 51.08 28.63
N GLY A 156 -3.55 50.64 29.73
CA GLY A 156 -3.45 49.26 30.21
C GLY A 156 -4.03 48.22 29.25
N VAL A 157 -5.08 48.57 28.50
CA VAL A 157 -5.60 47.71 27.41
C VAL A 157 -4.57 47.47 26.32
N ALA A 158 -3.90 48.54 25.88
CA ALA A 158 -2.85 48.46 24.87
C ALA A 158 -1.64 47.70 25.40
N ARG A 159 -1.36 47.80 26.71
CA ARG A 159 -0.27 47.04 27.33
C ARG A 159 -0.55 45.54 27.31
N LYS A 160 -1.78 45.11 27.64
CA LYS A 160 -2.18 43.70 27.58
C LYS A 160 -2.09 43.13 26.16
N GLU A 161 -2.61 43.85 25.18
CA GLU A 161 -2.53 43.47 23.77
C GLU A 161 -1.07 43.42 23.28
N TYR A 162 -0.24 44.40 23.66
CA TYR A 162 1.19 44.40 23.35
C TYR A 162 1.91 43.20 23.96
N ASP A 163 1.68 42.90 25.24
CA ASP A 163 2.35 41.79 25.93
C ASP A 163 1.98 40.43 25.33
N ALA A 164 0.77 40.30 24.77
CA ALA A 164 0.28 39.13 24.03
C ALA A 164 0.78 39.05 22.58
N HIS A 165 1.35 40.13 22.02
CA HIS A 165 1.71 40.20 20.60
C HIS A 165 3.23 40.03 20.36
N PRO A 166 3.72 38.83 20.01
CA PRO A 166 5.15 38.53 19.93
C PRO A 166 5.89 39.43 18.92
N THR A 167 5.31 39.65 17.74
CA THR A 167 5.92 40.52 16.72
C THR A 167 5.98 42.00 17.11
N ALA A 168 5.00 42.52 17.88
CA ALA A 168 5.04 43.88 18.38
C ALA A 168 6.17 44.06 19.40
N ARG A 169 6.32 43.07 20.30
CA ARG A 169 7.36 43.05 21.33
C ARG A 169 8.76 43.03 20.75
N GLU A 170 8.92 42.40 19.59
CA GLU A 170 10.21 42.27 18.95
C GLU A 170 10.57 43.45 18.04
N LEU A 171 9.64 43.91 17.20
CA LEU A 171 9.89 45.03 16.28
C LEU A 171 9.96 46.37 17.00
N TYR A 172 9.19 46.50 18.09
CA TYR A 172 9.09 47.72 18.87
C TYR A 172 9.22 47.42 20.37
N PRO A 173 10.42 46.99 20.82
CA PRO A 173 10.64 46.57 22.19
C PRO A 173 10.46 47.72 23.17
N LEU A 174 9.60 47.53 24.19
CA LEU A 174 9.52 48.40 25.37
C LEU A 174 10.56 48.02 26.44
N SER A 175 11.26 46.90 26.25
CA SER A 175 12.37 46.42 27.08
C SER A 175 13.34 45.64 26.19
N PRO A 176 14.64 45.54 26.53
CA PRO A 176 15.61 44.84 25.70
C PRO A 176 15.14 43.42 25.32
N PRO A 177 15.24 43.02 24.03
CA PRO A 177 14.77 41.72 23.59
C PRO A 177 15.59 40.60 24.26
N THR A 178 14.89 39.54 24.70
CA THR A 178 15.56 38.39 25.34
C THR A 178 16.29 37.55 24.30
N PRO A 179 17.29 36.73 24.69
CA PRO A 179 17.95 35.80 23.77
C PRO A 179 16.96 34.85 23.06
N ALA A 180 15.88 34.44 23.74
CA ALA A 180 14.82 33.62 23.14
C ALA A 180 14.05 34.38 22.04
N MET A 181 13.72 35.65 22.27
CA MET A 181 13.09 36.52 21.26
C MET A 181 14.01 36.72 20.05
N LEU A 182 15.31 36.89 20.27
CA LEU A 182 16.27 37.08 19.18
C LEU A 182 16.52 35.79 18.39
N LEU A 183 16.52 34.62 19.05
CA LEU A 183 16.65 33.34 18.36
C LEU A 183 15.42 33.04 17.48
N CYS A 184 14.22 33.05 18.08
CA CYS A 184 12.99 32.59 17.45
C CYS A 184 12.23 33.68 16.67
N GLY A 185 12.66 34.93 16.78
CA GLY A 185 12.02 36.11 16.20
C GLY A 185 12.45 36.44 14.77
N VAL A 186 12.28 37.70 14.37
CA VAL A 186 12.48 38.26 13.03
C VAL A 186 13.62 39.24 12.88
N THR A 187 14.05 39.91 13.96
CA THR A 187 14.99 41.04 13.86
C THR A 187 16.44 40.58 13.81
N ALA A 188 16.75 39.40 14.33
CA ALA A 188 18.12 38.89 14.37
C ALA A 188 18.59 38.38 13.00
N SER A 189 19.82 38.75 12.63
CA SER A 189 20.51 38.18 11.49
C SER A 189 20.86 36.69 11.72
N PRO A 190 21.15 35.91 10.66
CA PRO A 190 21.59 34.53 10.83
C PRO A 190 22.79 34.34 11.78
N GLN A 191 23.76 35.27 11.75
CA GLN A 191 24.92 35.24 12.65
C GLN A 191 24.53 35.51 14.11
N GLN A 192 23.64 36.47 14.34
CA GLN A 192 23.14 36.78 15.68
C GLN A 192 22.34 35.60 16.25
N ARG A 193 21.51 34.94 15.43
CA ARG A 193 20.77 33.75 15.85
C ARG A 193 21.70 32.61 16.27
N ALA A 194 22.79 32.37 15.55
CA ALA A 194 23.78 31.37 15.94
C ALA A 194 24.39 31.70 17.32
N GLN A 195 24.82 32.95 17.53
CA GLN A 195 25.37 33.40 18.82
C GLN A 195 24.36 33.24 19.97
N HIS A 196 23.09 33.58 19.74
CA HIS A 196 22.05 33.41 20.77
C HIS A 196 21.70 31.95 21.01
N ALA A 197 21.76 31.09 20.00
CA ALA A 197 21.59 29.65 20.15
C ALA A 197 22.72 29.05 21.02
N ASP A 198 23.97 29.43 20.76
CA ASP A 198 25.14 29.00 21.57
C ASP A 198 25.00 29.46 23.03
N LEU A 199 24.62 30.73 23.23
CA LEU A 199 24.40 31.29 24.56
C LEU A 199 23.30 30.50 25.31
N LEU A 200 22.15 30.29 24.68
CA LEU A 200 21.04 29.54 25.25
C LEU A 200 21.41 28.07 25.51
N SER A 201 22.26 27.46 24.67
CA SER A 201 22.75 26.10 24.91
C SER A 201 23.62 26.04 26.15
N SER A 202 24.56 26.98 26.29
CA SER A 202 25.45 27.08 27.46
C SER A 202 24.70 27.31 28.78
N GLN A 203 23.50 27.92 28.71
CA GLN A 203 22.62 28.19 29.83
C GLN A 203 21.60 27.06 30.09
N GLY A 204 21.54 26.03 29.25
CA GLY A 204 20.58 24.93 29.34
C GLY A 204 19.14 25.29 28.94
N GLY A 205 18.89 26.49 28.41
CA GLY A 205 17.55 26.97 28.04
C GLY A 205 17.17 26.76 26.57
N LEU A 206 18.09 26.29 25.73
CA LEU A 206 17.86 26.17 24.28
C LEU A 206 16.70 25.23 23.92
N LEU A 207 16.56 24.11 24.63
CA LEU A 207 15.51 23.11 24.35
C LEU A 207 14.12 23.74 24.53
N ASP A 208 13.89 24.39 25.66
CA ASP A 208 12.61 25.04 25.97
C ASP A 208 12.28 26.12 24.94
N VAL A 209 13.26 26.91 24.51
CA VAL A 209 13.06 27.97 23.52
C VAL A 209 12.72 27.40 22.13
N VAL A 210 13.41 26.34 21.70
CA VAL A 210 13.16 25.71 20.38
C VAL A 210 11.78 25.04 20.34
N LEU A 211 11.33 24.47 21.44
CA LEU A 211 10.02 23.81 21.54
C LEU A 211 8.86 24.79 21.78
N GLN A 212 9.13 26.07 22.04
CA GLN A 212 8.07 27.07 22.21
C GLN A 212 7.24 27.23 20.93
N PRO A 213 5.91 27.30 21.05
CA PRO A 213 5.04 27.57 19.91
C PRO A 213 5.38 28.94 19.30
N GLY A 214 5.50 28.98 17.97
CA GLY A 214 5.80 30.21 17.23
C GLY A 214 7.29 30.46 16.97
N CYS A 215 8.20 29.56 17.36
CA CYS A 215 9.59 29.68 16.94
C CYS A 215 9.74 29.56 15.42
N ARG A 216 10.27 30.60 14.78
CA ARG A 216 10.39 30.66 13.31
C ARG A 216 11.46 29.73 12.78
N ASP A 217 11.28 29.29 11.53
CA ASP A 217 12.17 28.36 10.83
C ASP A 217 13.64 28.77 10.87
N ALA A 218 13.95 30.06 10.79
CA ALA A 218 15.31 30.56 10.84
C ALA A 218 15.96 30.44 12.23
N GLY A 219 15.17 30.52 13.31
CA GLY A 219 15.63 30.23 14.68
C GLY A 219 15.83 28.74 14.90
N LEU A 220 14.87 27.93 14.43
CA LEU A 220 14.97 26.48 14.48
C LEU A 220 16.20 25.94 13.73
N ARG A 221 16.51 26.50 12.56
CA ARG A 221 17.74 26.18 11.78
C ARG A 221 19.03 26.49 12.54
N ALA A 222 19.02 27.48 13.44
CA ALA A 222 20.18 27.79 14.27
C ALA A 222 20.27 26.92 15.54
N GLY A 223 19.12 26.61 16.17
CA GLY A 223 19.07 25.90 17.46
C GLY A 223 19.09 24.37 17.35
N LEU A 224 18.36 23.78 16.41
CA LEU A 224 18.22 22.32 16.29
C LEU A 224 19.56 21.58 16.12
N PRO A 225 20.51 22.05 15.28
CA PRO A 225 21.80 21.37 15.14
C PRO A 225 22.61 21.29 16.45
N LEU A 226 22.53 22.31 17.31
CA LEU A 226 23.21 22.32 18.61
C LEU A 226 22.58 21.31 19.58
N LEU A 227 21.25 21.28 19.68
CA LEU A 227 20.53 20.30 20.51
C LEU A 227 20.85 18.85 20.12
N PHE A 228 21.03 18.59 18.83
CA PHE A 228 21.44 17.28 18.33
C PHE A 228 22.90 16.93 18.68
N ARG A 229 23.82 17.91 18.69
CA ARG A 229 25.22 17.72 19.12
C ARG A 229 25.31 17.48 20.63
N ASP A 230 24.55 18.24 21.41
CA ASP A 230 24.60 18.22 22.88
C ASP A 230 23.80 17.05 23.49
N GLY A 231 23.11 16.27 22.65
CA GLY A 231 22.50 15.00 23.03
C GLY A 231 21.09 15.07 23.59
N ALA A 232 20.31 16.10 23.22
CA ALA A 232 18.88 16.19 23.53
C ALA A 232 18.07 14.97 23.00
N CYS A 233 18.61 14.28 22.00
CA CYS A 233 18.13 12.98 21.55
C CYS A 233 19.09 11.89 22.06
N PRO A 234 18.63 10.96 22.94
CA PRO A 234 17.32 10.28 22.91
C PRO A 234 16.35 10.60 24.07
N GLY A 235 16.16 11.86 24.48
CA GLY A 235 15.20 12.25 25.53
C GLY A 235 13.72 12.20 25.11
N PRO A 236 12.77 12.47 26.03
CA PRO A 236 11.33 12.48 25.74
C PRO A 236 10.92 13.47 24.64
N HIS A 237 11.71 14.53 24.44
CA HIS A 237 11.49 15.54 23.41
C HIS A 237 12.08 15.18 22.04
N CYS A 238 12.77 14.04 21.90
CA CYS A 238 13.46 13.75 20.66
C CYS A 238 12.52 13.65 19.45
N LEU A 239 11.33 13.05 19.61
CA LEU A 239 10.35 12.97 18.54
C LEU A 239 9.94 14.36 18.02
N GLU A 240 9.75 15.32 18.92
CA GLU A 240 9.40 16.71 18.58
C GLU A 240 10.55 17.38 17.81
N LEU A 241 11.80 17.20 18.26
CA LEU A 241 12.99 17.72 17.57
C LEU A 241 13.16 17.13 16.17
N VAL A 242 12.96 15.81 16.02
CA VAL A 242 13.03 15.14 14.70
C VAL A 242 11.93 15.64 13.77
N ARG A 243 10.69 15.79 14.26
CA ARG A 243 9.57 16.35 13.48
C ARG A 243 9.87 17.78 13.00
N LEU A 244 10.41 18.62 13.88
CA LEU A 244 10.81 19.98 13.52
C LEU A 244 11.94 19.99 12.48
N ALA A 245 12.96 19.15 12.67
CA ALA A 245 14.07 19.04 11.73
C ALA A 245 13.64 18.52 10.35
N GLN A 246 12.74 17.52 10.31
CA GLN A 246 12.16 16.98 9.07
C GLN A 246 11.32 18.03 8.35
N ARG A 247 10.47 18.78 9.08
CA ARG A 247 9.67 19.89 8.52
C ARG A 247 10.55 20.92 7.81
N LEU A 248 11.72 21.21 8.37
CA LEU A 248 12.69 22.16 7.83
C LEU A 248 13.64 21.57 6.78
N ARG A 249 13.61 20.24 6.59
CA ARG A 249 14.56 19.47 5.76
C ARG A 249 16.01 19.79 6.10
N LEU A 250 16.35 19.77 7.39
CA LEU A 250 17.74 19.98 7.84
C LEU A 250 18.64 18.84 7.35
N PRO A 251 19.72 19.10 6.59
CA PRO A 251 20.65 18.07 6.15
C PRO A 251 21.35 17.38 7.33
N GLU A 252 21.62 18.13 8.40
CA GLU A 252 22.27 17.63 9.62
C GLU A 252 21.43 16.56 10.32
N LEU A 253 20.13 16.48 10.06
CA LEU A 253 19.26 15.44 10.64
C LEU A 253 19.78 14.05 10.25
N LEU A 254 20.15 13.83 8.99
CA LEU A 254 20.63 12.53 8.53
C LEU A 254 21.99 12.19 9.15
N ASP A 255 22.91 13.16 9.22
CA ASP A 255 24.23 12.96 9.81
C ASP A 255 24.17 12.68 11.31
N VAL A 256 23.28 13.39 12.02
CA VAL A 256 23.02 13.18 13.45
C VAL A 256 22.39 11.82 13.70
N LEU A 257 21.34 11.48 12.95
CA LEU A 257 20.67 10.17 13.06
C LEU A 257 21.64 9.03 12.72
N ALA A 258 22.55 9.24 11.76
CA ALA A 258 23.58 8.29 11.41
C ALA A 258 24.62 8.10 12.52
N GLY A 259 25.17 9.19 13.05
CA GLY A 259 26.17 9.15 14.12
C GLY A 259 25.63 8.62 15.45
N ARG A 260 24.31 8.65 15.67
CA ARG A 260 23.65 8.22 16.90
C ARG A 260 22.71 7.02 16.71
N ALA A 261 22.78 6.32 15.58
CA ALA A 261 21.82 5.27 15.23
C ALA A 261 21.66 4.19 16.32
N GLU A 262 22.77 3.64 16.84
CA GLU A 262 22.70 2.56 17.85
C GLU A 262 22.15 3.01 19.22
N PRO A 263 22.60 4.13 19.83
CA PRO A 263 21.99 4.68 21.03
C PRO A 263 20.50 4.99 20.86
N LEU A 264 20.10 5.51 19.69
CA LEU A 264 18.71 5.83 19.38
C LEU A 264 17.83 4.59 19.31
N VAL A 265 18.27 3.58 18.58
CA VAL A 265 17.57 2.29 18.50
C VAL A 265 17.46 1.67 19.89
N THR A 266 18.52 1.70 20.69
CA THR A 266 18.51 1.14 22.06
C THR A 266 17.45 1.80 22.94
N TRP A 267 17.36 3.13 22.93
CA TRP A 267 16.31 3.85 23.64
C TRP A 267 14.92 3.54 23.07
N LEU A 268 14.76 3.67 21.74
CA LEU A 268 13.49 3.51 21.04
C LEU A 268 12.90 2.10 21.20
N TRP A 269 13.75 1.07 21.29
CA TRP A 269 13.37 -0.32 21.46
C TRP A 269 12.48 -0.57 22.68
N THR A 270 12.66 0.24 23.73
CA THR A 270 11.93 0.15 25.02
C THR A 270 10.70 1.06 25.09
N GLN A 271 10.46 1.87 24.07
CA GLN A 271 9.37 2.83 24.05
C GLN A 271 8.04 2.19 23.60
N PRO A 272 6.88 2.81 23.89
CA PRO A 272 5.59 2.34 23.40
C PRO A 272 5.52 2.29 21.87
N ALA A 273 4.80 1.31 21.31
CA ALA A 273 4.71 1.09 19.86
C ALA A 273 4.28 2.33 19.06
N GLY A 274 3.37 3.15 19.61
CA GLY A 274 2.96 4.41 18.97
C GLY A 274 4.11 5.40 18.81
N LEU A 275 4.99 5.50 19.82
CA LEU A 275 6.19 6.35 19.75
C LEU A 275 7.22 5.78 18.77
N GLN A 276 7.41 4.45 18.76
CA GLN A 276 8.30 3.79 17.80
C GLN A 276 7.89 4.07 16.35
N HIS A 277 6.59 3.87 16.05
CA HIS A 277 6.02 4.14 14.74
C HIS A 277 6.20 5.60 14.32
N ASP A 278 5.78 6.54 15.18
CA ASP A 278 5.85 7.97 14.90
C ASP A 278 7.30 8.45 14.71
N PHE A 279 8.23 7.92 15.49
CA PHE A 279 9.65 8.24 15.38
C PHE A 279 10.26 7.72 14.08
N LEU A 280 10.08 6.44 13.77
CA LEU A 280 10.63 5.84 12.55
C LEU A 280 10.09 6.53 11.30
N ARG A 281 8.79 6.88 11.30
CA ARG A 281 8.17 7.65 10.22
C ARG A 281 8.79 9.05 10.07
N ALA A 282 9.01 9.75 11.18
CA ALA A 282 9.58 11.10 11.15
C ALA A 282 11.08 11.11 10.79
N ALA A 283 11.84 10.10 11.24
CA ALA A 283 13.28 10.00 11.05
C ALA A 283 13.67 9.56 9.63
N THR A 284 12.84 8.74 8.98
CA THR A 284 13.21 8.11 7.71
C THR A 284 12.51 8.72 6.49
N ASP A 285 11.46 9.54 6.69
CA ASP A 285 10.60 10.07 5.63
C ASP A 285 10.06 8.98 4.69
N ARG A 286 9.83 7.77 5.24
CA ARG A 286 9.38 6.59 4.50
C ARG A 286 7.87 6.37 4.65
N GLY A 287 7.31 5.65 3.68
CA GLY A 287 5.93 5.18 3.72
C GLY A 287 5.67 4.21 4.89
N SER A 288 4.39 4.04 5.24
CA SER A 288 3.93 3.17 6.33
C SER A 288 4.50 1.75 6.23
N ASP A 289 4.50 1.18 5.02
CA ASP A 289 4.85 -0.23 4.80
C ASP A 289 6.27 -0.58 5.28
N ARG A 290 7.19 0.39 5.20
CA ARG A 290 8.57 0.21 5.66
C ARG A 290 8.70 0.33 7.17
N VAL A 291 7.98 1.26 7.78
CA VAL A 291 7.91 1.39 9.23
C VAL A 291 7.26 0.14 9.82
N ASP A 292 6.16 -0.33 9.24
CA ASP A 292 5.48 -1.55 9.64
C ASP A 292 6.39 -2.78 9.51
N ALA A 293 7.20 -2.86 8.44
CA ALA A 293 8.20 -3.90 8.29
C ALA A 293 9.25 -3.90 9.42
N LEU A 294 9.74 -2.72 9.83
CA LEU A 294 10.67 -2.58 10.96
C LEU A 294 10.01 -2.98 12.28
N LEU A 295 8.75 -2.61 12.49
CA LEU A 295 8.00 -2.97 13.71
C LEU A 295 7.70 -4.48 13.77
N LEU A 296 7.47 -5.15 12.64
CA LEU A 296 7.38 -6.62 12.60
C LEU A 296 8.67 -7.29 13.06
N LEU A 297 9.83 -6.75 12.67
CA LEU A 297 11.13 -7.27 13.09
C LEU A 297 11.37 -7.15 14.59
N HIS A 298 10.88 -6.06 15.21
CA HIS A 298 10.90 -5.88 16.67
C HIS A 298 10.15 -6.99 17.40
N GLN A 299 9.06 -7.48 16.79
CA GLN A 299 8.26 -8.58 17.31
C GLN A 299 8.82 -9.98 16.96
N GLY A 300 9.96 -10.05 16.27
CA GLY A 300 10.53 -11.32 15.78
C GLY A 300 9.76 -11.91 14.59
N ALA A 301 8.88 -11.12 13.96
CA ALA A 301 8.08 -11.52 12.82
C ALA A 301 8.76 -11.16 11.49
N TRP A 302 8.39 -11.90 10.44
CA TRP A 302 8.94 -11.74 9.10
C TRP A 302 8.19 -10.65 8.33
N PRO A 303 8.86 -9.54 7.95
CA PRO A 303 8.29 -8.57 7.03
C PRO A 303 8.47 -9.03 5.58
N SER A 304 7.82 -8.32 4.64
CA SER A 304 8.16 -8.47 3.22
C SER A 304 9.58 -7.95 2.97
N LEU A 305 10.37 -8.72 2.20
CA LEU A 305 11.71 -8.31 1.77
C LEU A 305 11.65 -7.02 0.94
N LEU A 306 10.62 -6.87 0.11
CA LEU A 306 10.44 -5.70 -0.76
C LEU A 306 10.38 -4.38 0.03
N ALA A 307 9.73 -4.39 1.20
CA ALA A 307 9.59 -3.20 2.05
C ALA A 307 10.95 -2.68 2.58
N LEU A 308 11.95 -3.57 2.66
CA LEU A 308 13.26 -3.28 3.25
C LEU A 308 14.39 -3.15 2.21
N THR A 309 14.15 -3.53 0.96
CA THR A 309 15.19 -3.51 -0.09
C THR A 309 15.27 -2.19 -0.85
N ARG A 310 14.12 -1.59 -1.16
CA ARG A 310 14.07 -0.33 -1.93
C ARG A 310 13.22 0.70 -1.23
N PRO A 311 13.74 1.92 -1.04
CA PRO A 311 15.13 2.40 -1.23
C PRO A 311 16.17 1.77 -0.27
N PRO A 312 17.49 2.04 -0.38
CA PRO A 312 18.48 1.50 0.56
C PRO A 312 18.18 1.85 2.02
N LEU A 313 18.63 0.99 2.94
CA LEU A 313 18.49 1.20 4.38
C LEU A 313 19.34 2.37 4.86
N THR A 314 18.72 3.23 5.65
CA THR A 314 19.41 4.28 6.41
C THR A 314 20.22 3.67 7.56
N PRO A 315 21.21 4.38 8.11
CA PRO A 315 21.98 3.89 9.26
C PRO A 315 21.10 3.55 10.48
N LEU A 316 20.03 4.31 10.74
CA LEU A 316 19.07 4.02 11.80
C LEU A 316 18.36 2.68 11.58
N GLU A 317 17.93 2.40 10.35
CA GLU A 317 17.24 1.15 10.00
C GLU A 317 18.20 -0.06 10.01
N ASN A 318 19.47 0.14 9.62
CA ASN A 318 20.50 -0.89 9.78
C ASN A 318 20.75 -1.20 11.26
N ALA A 319 20.86 -0.19 12.11
CA ALA A 319 20.99 -0.39 13.56
C ALA A 319 19.76 -1.10 14.16
N TRP A 320 18.57 -0.80 13.64
CA TRP A 320 17.32 -1.48 14.03
C TRP A 320 17.34 -2.96 13.65
N LEU A 321 17.76 -3.30 12.42
CA LEU A 321 17.91 -4.69 11.97
C LEU A 321 18.93 -5.48 12.79
N GLU A 322 20.10 -4.90 13.05
CA GLU A 322 21.13 -5.54 13.87
C GLU A 322 20.67 -5.72 15.32
N ARG A 323 19.85 -4.81 15.86
CA ARG A 323 19.21 -5.01 17.18
C ARG A 323 18.16 -6.12 17.14
N ALA A 324 17.29 -6.12 16.13
CA ALA A 324 16.28 -7.17 15.94
C ALA A 324 16.92 -8.55 15.80
N HIS A 325 18.05 -8.66 15.09
CA HIS A 325 18.80 -9.88 14.95
C HIS A 325 19.33 -10.43 16.27
N ARG A 326 19.87 -9.54 17.12
CA ARG A 326 20.41 -9.89 18.45
C ARG A 326 19.32 -10.42 19.37
N GLU A 327 18.13 -9.83 19.32
CA GLU A 327 16.98 -10.23 20.14
C GLU A 327 16.27 -11.48 19.58
N HIS A 328 16.22 -11.63 18.25
CA HIS A 328 15.52 -12.70 17.55
C HIS A 328 16.45 -13.42 16.56
N PRO A 329 17.25 -14.40 17.02
CA PRO A 329 18.18 -15.14 16.16
C PRO A 329 17.52 -15.86 14.98
N THR A 330 16.21 -16.15 15.07
CA THR A 330 15.40 -16.75 13.99
C THR A 330 15.32 -15.87 12.73
N LEU A 331 15.61 -14.57 12.83
CA LEU A 331 15.63 -13.62 11.71
C LEU A 331 16.94 -13.70 10.89
N ALA A 332 17.92 -14.50 11.28
CA ALA A 332 19.21 -14.62 10.57
C ALA A 332 19.08 -14.85 9.05
N PRO A 333 18.21 -15.75 8.56
CA PRO A 333 18.11 -15.99 7.12
C PRO A 333 17.54 -14.78 6.36
N LEU A 334 16.70 -13.95 6.99
CA LEU A 334 16.19 -12.71 6.40
C LEU A 334 17.35 -11.74 6.09
N LEU A 335 18.28 -11.59 7.03
CA LEU A 335 19.39 -10.65 6.89
C LEU A 335 20.35 -11.09 5.79
N GLY A 336 20.57 -12.41 5.64
CA GLY A 336 21.31 -12.97 4.52
C GLY A 336 20.68 -12.55 3.18
N LEU A 337 19.38 -12.76 3.03
CA LEU A 337 18.65 -12.41 1.81
C LEU A 337 18.59 -10.89 1.54
N LEU A 338 18.42 -10.08 2.59
CA LEU A 338 18.46 -8.62 2.47
C LEU A 338 19.82 -8.12 1.98
N ARG A 339 20.93 -8.68 2.49
CA ARG A 339 22.29 -8.33 2.06
C ARG A 339 22.55 -8.74 0.60
N GLU A 340 21.99 -9.87 0.16
CA GLU A 340 22.05 -10.29 -1.25
C GLU A 340 21.30 -9.32 -2.16
N GLN A 341 20.10 -8.91 -1.76
CA GLN A 341 19.31 -7.92 -2.50
C GLN A 341 20.00 -6.56 -2.60
N GLN A 342 20.71 -6.17 -1.54
CA GLN A 342 21.51 -4.94 -1.51
C GLN A 342 22.87 -5.10 -2.19
N GLN A 343 23.11 -6.20 -2.92
CA GLN A 343 24.33 -6.49 -3.68
C GLN A 343 25.61 -6.47 -2.82
N SER A 344 25.48 -6.63 -1.50
CA SER A 344 26.61 -6.54 -0.59
C SER A 344 27.33 -7.90 -0.50
N GLN A 345 26.59 -8.98 -0.28
CA GLN A 345 27.10 -10.36 -0.21
C GLN A 345 25.99 -11.33 -0.63
N PRO A 346 26.27 -12.36 -1.46
CA PRO A 346 25.27 -13.37 -1.81
C PRO A 346 24.91 -14.22 -0.59
N ALA A 347 23.62 -14.47 -0.35
CA ALA A 347 23.19 -15.40 0.68
C ALA A 347 23.54 -16.83 0.26
N THR A 348 23.84 -17.70 1.23
CA THR A 348 24.08 -19.10 0.90
C THR A 348 22.78 -19.79 0.52
N ASP A 349 22.85 -20.87 -0.26
CA ASP A 349 21.65 -21.68 -0.56
C ASP A 349 21.02 -22.27 0.72
N ALA A 350 21.83 -22.48 1.77
CA ALA A 350 21.35 -22.93 3.08
C ALA A 350 20.52 -21.85 3.81
N ASP A 351 20.92 -20.58 3.72
CA ASP A 351 20.15 -19.46 4.27
C ASP A 351 18.81 -19.34 3.54
N PHE A 352 18.82 -19.44 2.21
CA PHE A 352 17.60 -19.44 1.41
C PHE A 352 16.69 -20.62 1.76
N GLU A 353 17.24 -21.82 1.97
CA GLU A 353 16.45 -23.00 2.38
C GLU A 353 15.86 -22.83 3.78
N ALA A 354 16.60 -22.25 4.73
CA ALA A 354 16.11 -21.93 6.06
C ALA A 354 14.96 -20.90 6.00
N TRP A 355 15.10 -19.88 5.14
CA TRP A 355 14.05 -18.91 4.86
C TRP A 355 12.80 -19.57 4.27
N ALA A 356 12.92 -20.31 3.17
CA ALA A 356 11.78 -20.93 2.48
C ALA A 356 10.98 -21.87 3.40
N ARG A 357 11.66 -22.54 4.35
CA ARG A 357 11.01 -23.40 5.34
C ARG A 357 10.14 -22.65 6.34
N THR A 358 10.51 -21.42 6.71
CA THR A 358 9.94 -20.69 7.84
C THR A 358 9.07 -19.50 7.45
N VAL A 359 9.25 -18.95 6.23
CA VAL A 359 8.57 -17.74 5.76
C VAL A 359 7.04 -17.90 5.65
N PRO A 360 6.20 -16.94 6.06
CA PRO A 360 4.77 -16.94 5.76
C PRO A 360 4.46 -17.24 4.27
N CYS A 361 3.42 -18.03 4.00
CA CYS A 361 3.18 -18.53 2.64
C CYS A 361 3.06 -17.46 1.54
N PRO A 362 2.34 -16.33 1.75
CA PRO A 362 2.27 -15.26 0.76
C PRO A 362 3.63 -14.63 0.43
N GLN A 363 4.54 -14.59 1.40
CA GLN A 363 5.87 -14.00 1.27
C GLN A 363 6.86 -14.93 0.55
N LEU A 364 6.50 -16.19 0.27
CA LEU A 364 7.30 -17.06 -0.59
C LEU A 364 7.45 -16.45 -2.01
N HIS A 365 6.55 -15.55 -2.41
CA HIS A 365 6.66 -14.79 -3.65
C HIS A 365 7.81 -13.78 -3.70
N ASP A 366 8.37 -13.39 -2.55
CA ASP A 366 9.55 -12.50 -2.49
C ASP A 366 10.80 -13.20 -3.07
N ALA A 367 10.76 -14.53 -3.25
CA ALA A 367 11.76 -15.29 -3.99
C ALA A 367 12.01 -14.78 -5.42
N ARG A 368 11.06 -14.03 -6.01
CA ARG A 368 11.21 -13.43 -7.35
C ARG A 368 12.29 -12.37 -7.41
N ASP A 369 12.59 -11.73 -6.29
CA ASP A 369 13.52 -10.62 -6.27
C ASP A 369 14.97 -11.10 -6.17
N VAL A 370 15.19 -12.35 -5.70
CA VAL A 370 16.53 -12.97 -5.61
C VAL A 370 16.84 -13.88 -6.80
N PRO A 371 18.12 -14.02 -7.18
CA PRO A 371 18.57 -15.08 -8.10
C PRO A 371 18.16 -16.47 -7.62
N LEU A 372 17.50 -17.25 -8.48
CA LEU A 372 17.03 -18.60 -8.16
C LEU A 372 17.85 -19.68 -8.88
N SER A 373 18.74 -20.33 -8.13
CA SER A 373 19.44 -21.56 -8.54
C SER A 373 18.51 -22.78 -8.49
N ALA A 374 18.92 -23.90 -9.08
CA ALA A 374 18.18 -25.16 -8.95
C ALA A 374 18.04 -25.62 -7.48
N ALA A 375 19.02 -25.34 -6.62
CA ALA A 375 18.95 -25.65 -5.20
C ALA A 375 17.87 -24.81 -4.50
N ARG A 376 17.82 -23.50 -4.78
CA ARG A 376 16.80 -22.58 -4.24
C ARG A 376 15.40 -22.92 -4.74
N LEU A 377 15.25 -23.29 -6.01
CA LEU A 377 13.97 -23.77 -6.55
C LEU A 377 13.52 -25.08 -5.88
N ARG A 378 14.46 -25.98 -5.57
CA ARG A 378 14.16 -27.19 -4.78
C ARG A 378 13.70 -26.84 -3.36
N ALA A 379 14.33 -25.85 -2.71
CA ALA A 379 13.89 -25.38 -1.39
C ALA A 379 12.46 -24.82 -1.42
N ILE A 380 12.09 -24.06 -2.46
CA ILE A 380 10.70 -23.62 -2.69
C ILE A 380 9.77 -24.83 -2.86
N ALA A 381 10.18 -25.83 -3.63
CA ALA A 381 9.38 -27.05 -3.82
C ALA A 381 9.21 -27.84 -2.52
N GLN A 382 10.21 -27.88 -1.63
CA GLN A 382 10.10 -28.51 -0.32
C GLN A 382 9.10 -27.79 0.61
N ALA A 383 8.88 -26.49 0.42
CA ALA A 383 7.89 -25.73 1.17
C ALA A 383 6.43 -26.10 0.82
N GLN A 384 6.19 -26.94 -0.20
CA GLN A 384 4.85 -27.32 -0.67
C GLN A 384 3.96 -27.94 0.42
N SER A 385 4.55 -28.61 1.42
CA SER A 385 3.80 -29.24 2.51
C SER A 385 3.08 -28.21 3.40
N ARG A 386 3.62 -26.99 3.49
CA ARG A 386 3.04 -25.88 4.27
C ARG A 386 2.35 -24.86 3.37
N CYS A 387 2.90 -24.60 2.20
CA CYS A 387 2.47 -23.55 1.26
C CYS A 387 2.23 -24.12 -0.15
N PRO A 388 1.23 -25.01 -0.33
CA PRO A 388 1.07 -25.76 -1.58
C PRO A 388 0.77 -24.87 -2.80
N GLY A 389 -0.09 -23.85 -2.63
CA GLY A 389 -0.45 -22.93 -3.71
C GLY A 389 0.69 -21.99 -4.09
N ASP A 390 1.28 -21.33 -3.09
CA ASP A 390 2.35 -20.34 -3.30
C ASP A 390 3.61 -20.98 -3.90
N ALA A 391 4.00 -22.17 -3.43
CA ALA A 391 5.15 -22.90 -3.96
C ALA A 391 4.99 -23.21 -5.46
N VAL A 392 3.84 -23.77 -5.85
CA VAL A 392 3.52 -24.06 -7.26
C VAL A 392 3.50 -22.78 -8.10
N SER A 393 2.91 -21.70 -7.58
CA SER A 393 2.84 -20.40 -8.25
C SER A 393 4.23 -19.74 -8.44
N VAL A 394 5.17 -19.93 -7.52
CA VAL A 394 6.56 -19.47 -7.71
C VAL A 394 7.29 -20.33 -8.75
N LEU A 395 7.13 -21.65 -8.68
CA LEU A 395 7.81 -22.60 -9.56
C LEU A 395 7.34 -22.50 -11.02
N SER A 396 6.05 -22.24 -11.27
CA SER A 396 5.47 -22.18 -12.63
C SER A 396 6.22 -21.23 -13.58
N ARG A 397 6.77 -20.14 -13.04
CA ARG A 397 7.57 -19.16 -13.81
C ARG A 397 8.95 -19.64 -14.25
N HIS A 398 9.45 -20.71 -13.63
CA HIS A 398 10.83 -21.17 -13.76
C HIS A 398 10.94 -22.56 -14.39
N VAL A 399 9.93 -23.41 -14.20
CA VAL A 399 9.86 -24.79 -14.72
C VAL A 399 10.24 -24.88 -16.20
N ALA A 400 9.67 -24.04 -17.05
CA ALA A 400 9.93 -24.07 -18.49
C ALA A 400 11.39 -23.74 -18.87
N LYS A 401 12.13 -23.05 -18.00
CA LYS A 401 13.52 -22.62 -18.27
C LYS A 401 14.57 -23.63 -17.78
N LEU A 402 14.18 -24.56 -16.91
CA LEU A 402 15.11 -25.55 -16.35
C LEU A 402 15.40 -26.68 -17.35
N PRO A 403 16.66 -27.17 -17.40
CA PRO A 403 16.98 -28.37 -18.15
C PRO A 403 16.33 -29.61 -17.51
N PRO A 404 15.99 -30.66 -18.29
CA PRO A 404 15.22 -31.81 -17.79
C PRO A 404 15.77 -32.47 -16.52
N ARG A 405 17.10 -32.63 -16.41
CA ARG A 405 17.73 -33.25 -15.24
C ARG A 405 17.56 -32.42 -13.96
N GLU A 406 17.77 -31.11 -14.04
CA GLU A 406 17.57 -30.22 -12.89
C GLU A 406 16.09 -30.11 -12.54
N LEU A 407 15.22 -30.06 -13.55
CA LEU A 407 13.77 -30.00 -13.38
C LEU A 407 13.25 -31.17 -12.54
N ILE A 408 13.66 -32.40 -12.87
CA ILE A 408 13.30 -33.60 -12.09
C ILE A 408 13.70 -33.44 -10.63
N GLY A 409 14.93 -32.97 -10.39
CA GLY A 409 15.44 -32.76 -9.05
C GLY A 409 14.69 -31.66 -8.28
N VAL A 410 14.30 -30.58 -8.95
CA VAL A 410 13.55 -29.45 -8.35
C VAL A 410 12.13 -29.87 -8.00
N LEU A 411 11.45 -30.56 -8.91
CA LEU A 411 10.04 -30.93 -8.74
C LEU A 411 9.84 -32.22 -7.92
N GLN A 412 10.92 -32.89 -7.53
CA GLN A 412 10.89 -34.12 -6.74
C GLN A 412 9.97 -34.04 -5.51
N PRO A 413 9.92 -32.93 -4.73
CA PRO A 413 9.08 -32.84 -3.53
C PRO A 413 7.58 -32.67 -3.79
N LEU A 414 7.17 -32.33 -5.02
CA LEU A 414 5.76 -32.07 -5.35
C LEU A 414 4.95 -33.36 -5.49
N THR A 415 3.67 -33.28 -5.13
CA THR A 415 2.66 -34.33 -5.35
C THR A 415 2.17 -34.37 -6.79
N GLY A 416 1.57 -35.48 -7.23
CA GLY A 416 0.99 -35.60 -8.59
C GLY A 416 -0.06 -34.53 -8.90
N ALA A 417 -0.91 -34.17 -7.93
CA ALA A 417 -1.89 -33.09 -8.09
C ALA A 417 -1.24 -31.72 -8.34
N GLN A 418 -0.16 -31.39 -7.61
CA GLN A 418 0.59 -30.16 -7.81
C GLN A 418 1.35 -30.16 -9.14
N LEU A 419 1.91 -31.30 -9.55
CA LEU A 419 2.54 -31.44 -10.85
C LEU A 419 1.54 -31.21 -11.99
N ARG A 420 0.30 -31.65 -11.84
CA ARG A 420 -0.77 -31.41 -12.84
C ARG A 420 -1.10 -29.94 -13.00
N MET A 421 -0.94 -29.13 -11.96
CA MET A 421 -1.06 -27.66 -12.05
C MET A 421 0.08 -27.01 -12.85
N LEU A 422 1.21 -27.69 -13.01
CA LEU A 422 2.39 -27.23 -13.77
C LEU A 422 2.49 -27.86 -15.16
N ARG A 423 1.45 -28.59 -15.60
CA ARG A 423 1.50 -29.39 -16.83
C ARG A 423 1.85 -28.57 -18.06
N THR A 424 1.29 -27.37 -18.18
CA THR A 424 1.53 -26.47 -19.31
C THR A 424 2.98 -25.96 -19.32
N GLU A 425 3.57 -25.76 -18.15
CA GLU A 425 4.90 -25.22 -17.93
C GLU A 425 5.98 -26.29 -18.12
N LEU A 426 5.64 -27.58 -17.96
CA LEU A 426 6.54 -28.70 -18.28
C LEU A 426 6.93 -28.72 -19.77
N ARG A 427 6.16 -28.06 -20.64
CA ARG A 427 6.42 -27.93 -22.09
C ARG A 427 6.62 -29.28 -22.78
N LEU A 428 5.79 -30.26 -22.45
CA LEU A 428 5.82 -31.60 -23.06
C LEU A 428 5.39 -31.61 -24.54
N THR A 429 4.92 -30.49 -25.08
CA THR A 429 4.70 -30.30 -26.52
C THR A 429 6.02 -30.19 -27.29
N ASP A 430 7.13 -29.87 -26.63
CA ASP A 430 8.45 -29.87 -27.25
C ASP A 430 8.98 -31.32 -27.37
N PRO A 431 9.32 -31.81 -28.58
CA PRO A 431 9.73 -33.19 -28.80
C PRO A 431 10.93 -33.65 -27.97
N ALA A 432 12.00 -32.84 -27.91
CA ALA A 432 13.22 -33.21 -27.20
C ALA A 432 12.99 -33.27 -25.69
N ARG A 433 12.18 -32.34 -25.17
CA ARG A 433 11.80 -32.32 -23.76
C ARG A 433 10.85 -33.46 -23.39
N ALA A 434 9.90 -33.80 -24.26
CA ALA A 434 9.00 -34.94 -24.10
C ALA A 434 9.79 -36.26 -23.96
N GLU A 435 10.75 -36.50 -24.85
CA GLU A 435 11.62 -37.67 -24.80
C GLU A 435 12.43 -37.74 -23.49
N ALA A 436 13.00 -36.62 -23.07
CA ALA A 436 13.84 -36.55 -21.88
C ALA A 436 13.07 -36.75 -20.57
N LEU A 437 11.78 -36.37 -20.53
CA LEU A 437 10.95 -36.40 -19.33
C LEU A 437 9.97 -37.58 -19.27
N LEU A 438 9.83 -38.37 -20.33
CA LEU A 438 8.81 -39.43 -20.43
C LEU A 438 8.83 -40.39 -19.25
N ASP A 439 9.99 -40.98 -18.94
CA ASP A 439 10.11 -42.00 -17.88
C ASP A 439 9.70 -41.41 -16.52
N TRP A 440 10.16 -40.20 -16.23
CA TRP A 440 9.82 -39.49 -15.00
C TRP A 440 8.32 -39.16 -14.92
N VAL A 441 7.73 -38.64 -16.00
CA VAL A 441 6.29 -38.35 -16.07
C VAL A 441 5.47 -39.62 -15.83
N MET A 442 5.84 -40.72 -16.49
CA MET A 442 5.20 -42.02 -16.37
C MET A 442 5.29 -42.60 -14.96
N GLU A 443 6.38 -42.35 -14.24
CA GLU A 443 6.57 -42.72 -12.82
C GLU A 443 5.80 -41.86 -11.86
N ARG A 444 5.65 -40.56 -12.14
CA ARG A 444 5.04 -39.61 -11.22
C ARG A 444 3.52 -39.63 -11.26
N ASP A 445 2.94 -39.40 -12.43
CA ASP A 445 1.48 -39.31 -12.61
C ASP A 445 1.18 -39.38 -14.11
N THR A 446 0.53 -40.46 -14.55
CA THR A 446 0.11 -40.64 -15.95
C THR A 446 -0.83 -39.53 -16.45
N GLY A 447 -1.49 -38.79 -15.57
CA GLY A 447 -2.30 -37.62 -15.92
C GLY A 447 -1.49 -36.40 -16.41
N LEU A 448 -0.15 -36.45 -16.30
CA LEU A 448 0.74 -35.44 -16.86
C LEU A 448 1.06 -35.67 -18.34
N LEU A 449 0.69 -36.82 -18.92
CA LEU A 449 0.91 -37.13 -20.33
C LEU A 449 0.12 -36.22 -21.26
N ASP A 450 -0.88 -35.51 -20.74
CA ASP A 450 -1.71 -34.57 -21.48
C ASP A 450 -0.89 -33.46 -22.16
N GLY A 451 -1.00 -33.37 -23.49
CA GLY A 451 -0.22 -32.48 -24.36
C GLY A 451 1.18 -33.00 -24.72
N LEU A 452 1.54 -34.24 -24.39
CA LEU A 452 2.87 -34.79 -24.69
C LEU A 452 3.03 -35.05 -26.19
N SER A 453 4.11 -34.53 -26.77
CA SER A 453 4.51 -34.78 -28.15
C SER A 453 5.16 -36.16 -28.27
N ALA A 454 4.48 -37.09 -28.94
CA ALA A 454 4.99 -38.45 -29.12
C ALA A 454 5.80 -38.59 -30.41
N THR A 455 7.13 -38.54 -30.28
CA THR A 455 8.09 -38.87 -31.33
C THR A 455 8.20 -40.39 -31.53
N PRO A 456 8.89 -40.88 -32.57
CA PRO A 456 9.15 -42.32 -32.72
C PRO A 456 9.81 -42.96 -31.49
N ALA A 457 10.73 -42.24 -30.83
CA ALA A 457 11.41 -42.71 -29.62
C ALA A 457 10.44 -42.79 -28.42
N VAL A 458 9.58 -41.78 -28.24
CA VAL A 458 8.52 -41.81 -27.22
C VAL A 458 7.57 -42.97 -27.46
N VAL A 459 7.06 -43.14 -28.69
CA VAL A 459 6.13 -44.23 -29.04
C VAL A 459 6.77 -45.59 -28.73
N THR A 460 8.02 -45.79 -29.14
CA THR A 460 8.76 -47.03 -28.86
C THR A 460 8.81 -47.30 -27.36
N LYS A 461 9.14 -46.27 -26.55
CA LYS A 461 9.16 -46.39 -25.09
C LYS A 461 7.78 -46.68 -24.50
N LEU A 462 6.73 -45.99 -24.94
CA LEU A 462 5.35 -46.18 -24.45
C LEU A 462 4.85 -47.62 -24.68
N LEU A 463 5.30 -48.26 -25.75
CA LEU A 463 4.92 -49.63 -26.10
C LEU A 463 5.74 -50.71 -25.35
N THR A 464 6.77 -50.32 -24.58
CA THR A 464 7.50 -51.26 -23.73
C THR A 464 6.64 -51.71 -22.55
N PRO A 465 6.80 -52.96 -22.06
CA PRO A 465 6.01 -53.47 -20.93
C PRO A 465 5.90 -52.55 -19.70
N PRO A 466 6.99 -51.92 -19.18
CA PRO A 466 6.88 -51.08 -17.98
C PRO A 466 5.98 -49.85 -18.18
N HIS A 467 5.95 -49.27 -19.38
CA HIS A 467 5.10 -48.12 -19.68
C HIS A 467 3.69 -48.54 -20.12
N ALA A 468 3.61 -49.51 -21.02
CA ALA A 468 2.36 -49.99 -21.58
C ALA A 468 1.43 -50.54 -20.50
N ASN A 469 1.95 -51.32 -19.54
CA ASN A 469 1.15 -51.91 -18.47
C ASN A 469 0.49 -50.84 -17.58
N ARG A 470 1.12 -49.67 -17.40
CA ARG A 470 0.53 -48.55 -16.64
C ARG A 470 -0.62 -47.87 -17.38
N LEU A 471 -0.70 -48.06 -18.70
CA LEU A 471 -1.72 -47.50 -19.59
C LEU A 471 -2.73 -48.55 -20.06
N GLY A 472 -2.78 -49.72 -19.41
CA GLY A 472 -3.73 -50.80 -19.74
C GLY A 472 -3.21 -51.85 -20.73
N GLY A 473 -1.91 -51.84 -21.02
CA GLY A 473 -1.23 -52.81 -21.89
C GLY A 473 -0.93 -52.26 -23.28
N ARG A 474 -0.14 -53.01 -24.07
CA ARG A 474 0.34 -52.58 -25.39
C ARG A 474 -0.80 -52.22 -26.33
N GLU A 475 -1.83 -53.06 -26.41
CA GLU A 475 -2.98 -52.86 -27.29
C GLU A 475 -3.79 -51.61 -26.93
N ALA A 476 -4.01 -51.38 -25.62
CA ALA A 476 -4.68 -50.17 -25.15
C ALA A 476 -3.90 -48.91 -25.52
N VAL A 477 -2.55 -48.93 -25.46
CA VAL A 477 -1.71 -47.82 -25.90
C VAL A 477 -1.81 -47.59 -27.41
N LEU A 478 -1.78 -48.65 -28.21
CA LEU A 478 -1.92 -48.54 -29.66
C LEU A 478 -3.27 -47.93 -30.03
N ASP A 479 -4.36 -48.42 -29.44
CA ASP A 479 -5.70 -47.90 -29.71
C ASP A 479 -5.85 -46.45 -29.22
N LEU A 480 -5.30 -46.12 -28.04
CA LEU A 480 -5.29 -44.76 -27.47
C LEU A 480 -4.59 -43.75 -28.38
N LEU A 481 -3.43 -44.11 -28.94
CA LEU A 481 -2.63 -43.21 -29.76
C LEU A 481 -3.13 -43.13 -31.20
N LEU A 482 -3.78 -44.19 -31.70
CA LEU A 482 -4.41 -44.17 -33.02
C LEU A 482 -5.70 -43.33 -32.98
N ASP A 483 -6.54 -43.44 -31.95
CA ASP A 483 -7.80 -42.68 -31.88
C ASP A 483 -7.60 -41.20 -31.46
N PHE A 484 -7.20 -40.38 -32.43
CA PHE A 484 -6.96 -38.94 -32.26
C PHE A 484 -8.21 -38.17 -31.80
N GLN A 485 -9.43 -38.67 -32.04
CA GLN A 485 -10.66 -37.98 -31.63
C GLN A 485 -11.03 -38.23 -30.16
N ARG A 486 -10.54 -39.32 -29.53
CA ARG A 486 -10.85 -39.66 -28.13
C ARG A 486 -9.74 -39.33 -27.14
N SER A 487 -8.53 -39.02 -27.60
CA SER A 487 -7.38 -38.81 -26.72
C SER A 487 -6.67 -37.48 -26.99
N PRO A 488 -7.17 -36.35 -26.45
CA PRO A 488 -6.40 -35.10 -26.41
C PRO A 488 -5.16 -35.18 -25.48
N ARG A 489 -4.79 -36.38 -25.03
CA ARG A 489 -3.75 -36.60 -24.04
C ARG A 489 -2.37 -36.64 -24.68
N ILE A 490 -2.14 -37.47 -25.70
CA ILE A 490 -0.82 -37.60 -26.31
C ILE A 490 -0.95 -37.29 -27.79
N THR A 491 -0.10 -36.40 -28.29
CA THR A 491 -0.15 -35.94 -29.68
C THR A 491 1.07 -36.49 -30.42
N PRO A 492 0.92 -37.52 -31.26
CA PRO A 492 2.01 -38.01 -32.09
C PRO A 492 2.51 -36.91 -33.04
N THR A 493 3.83 -36.81 -33.21
CA THR A 493 4.40 -36.07 -34.35
C THR A 493 4.07 -36.81 -35.64
N HIS A 494 4.24 -36.17 -36.81
CA HIS A 494 3.99 -36.86 -38.09
C HIS A 494 4.80 -38.17 -38.20
N GLU A 495 6.10 -38.13 -37.92
CA GLU A 495 6.96 -39.32 -37.90
C GLU A 495 6.58 -40.31 -36.79
N GLY A 496 6.22 -39.81 -35.60
CA GLY A 496 5.75 -40.64 -34.50
C GLY A 496 4.46 -41.39 -34.85
N MET A 497 3.56 -40.75 -35.60
CA MET A 497 2.33 -41.36 -36.10
C MET A 497 2.62 -42.46 -37.13
N LEU A 498 3.53 -42.23 -38.07
CA LEU A 498 3.94 -43.26 -39.04
C LEU A 498 4.59 -44.45 -38.33
N HIS A 499 5.45 -44.19 -37.34
CA HIS A 499 6.08 -45.24 -36.53
C HIS A 499 5.05 -46.02 -35.71
N LEU A 500 4.08 -45.34 -35.10
CA LEU A 500 2.97 -45.94 -34.38
C LEU A 500 2.13 -46.86 -35.27
N MET A 501 1.78 -46.40 -36.48
CA MET A 501 1.05 -47.22 -37.46
C MET A 501 1.86 -48.47 -37.81
N ALA A 502 3.16 -48.35 -38.07
CA ALA A 502 4.01 -49.50 -38.34
C ALA A 502 4.03 -50.49 -37.18
N GLU A 503 4.15 -50.02 -35.94
CA GLU A 503 4.08 -50.85 -34.73
C GLU A 503 2.73 -51.53 -34.54
N ALA A 504 1.65 -50.85 -34.90
CA ALA A 504 0.28 -51.37 -34.80
C ALA A 504 -0.04 -52.48 -35.82
N LEU A 505 0.72 -52.53 -36.92
CA LEU A 505 0.62 -53.53 -37.97
C LEU A 505 1.55 -54.74 -37.76
N LYS A 506 2.47 -54.69 -36.79
CA LYS A 506 3.35 -55.82 -36.48
C LYS A 506 2.57 -57.01 -35.90
N GLY A 507 3.01 -58.22 -36.24
CA GLY A 507 2.43 -59.46 -35.71
C GLY A 507 1.17 -59.87 -36.45
N THR A 508 0.04 -59.94 -35.73
CA THR A 508 -1.27 -60.37 -36.27
C THR A 508 -2.33 -59.27 -36.03
N PRO A 509 -2.27 -58.15 -36.78
CA PRO A 509 -3.24 -57.06 -36.61
C PRO A 509 -4.64 -57.50 -37.01
N SER A 510 -5.67 -56.86 -36.44
CA SER A 510 -7.05 -57.07 -36.90
C SER A 510 -7.30 -56.37 -38.24
N ALA A 511 -8.19 -56.94 -39.06
CA ALA A 511 -8.56 -56.34 -40.35
C ALA A 511 -9.17 -54.93 -40.19
N GLU A 512 -9.89 -54.69 -39.10
CA GLU A 512 -10.42 -53.37 -38.75
C GLU A 512 -9.31 -52.36 -38.50
N ARG A 513 -8.26 -52.72 -37.75
CA ARG A 513 -7.11 -51.85 -37.51
C ARG A 513 -6.35 -51.53 -38.80
N VAL A 514 -6.14 -52.54 -39.65
CA VAL A 514 -5.52 -52.32 -40.97
C VAL A 514 -6.34 -51.31 -41.76
N ARG A 515 -7.66 -51.49 -41.88
CA ARG A 515 -8.55 -50.58 -42.59
C ARG A 515 -8.51 -49.16 -42.01
N ASN A 516 -8.59 -49.01 -40.69
CA ASN A 516 -8.55 -47.71 -40.01
C ASN A 516 -7.25 -46.95 -40.24
N ILE A 517 -6.12 -47.65 -40.42
CA ILE A 517 -4.84 -47.04 -40.80
C ILE A 517 -4.84 -46.68 -42.28
N ALA A 518 -5.33 -47.57 -43.13
CA ALA A 518 -5.41 -47.42 -44.58
C ALA A 518 -6.25 -46.23 -45.03
N GLU A 519 -7.37 -45.96 -44.34
CA GLU A 519 -8.31 -44.87 -44.65
C GLU A 519 -7.80 -43.47 -44.23
N ARG A 520 -6.63 -43.39 -43.57
CA ARG A 520 -6.05 -42.10 -43.19
C ARG A 520 -5.46 -41.37 -44.38
N ASN A 521 -5.45 -40.04 -44.24
CA ASN A 521 -4.81 -39.14 -45.19
C ASN A 521 -3.27 -39.25 -45.07
N LEU A 522 -2.69 -40.16 -45.84
CA LEU A 522 -1.26 -40.47 -45.90
C LEU A 522 -0.75 -40.17 -47.30
N SER A 523 0.54 -39.83 -47.41
CA SER A 523 1.18 -39.76 -48.72
C SER A 523 1.14 -41.14 -49.39
N PRO A 524 1.11 -41.22 -50.74
CA PRO A 524 1.17 -42.50 -51.44
C PRO A 524 2.38 -43.35 -51.05
N GLU A 525 3.53 -42.71 -50.82
CA GLU A 525 4.77 -43.37 -50.41
C GLU A 525 4.67 -44.00 -49.02
N ASP A 526 4.14 -43.27 -48.04
CA ASP A 526 3.96 -43.78 -46.68
C ASP A 526 2.93 -44.90 -46.62
N ARG A 527 1.84 -44.75 -47.38
CA ARG A 527 0.80 -45.77 -47.50
C ARG A 527 1.36 -47.07 -48.08
N GLN A 528 2.15 -46.99 -49.15
CA GLN A 528 2.82 -48.14 -49.74
C GLN A 528 3.82 -48.76 -48.75
N ARG A 529 4.61 -47.93 -48.06
CA ARG A 529 5.58 -48.39 -47.06
C ARG A 529 4.90 -49.16 -45.93
N LEU A 530 3.79 -48.66 -45.40
CA LEU A 530 3.06 -49.28 -44.28
C LEU A 530 2.33 -50.56 -44.68
N LEU A 531 1.67 -50.58 -45.84
CA LEU A 531 0.74 -51.66 -46.20
C LEU A 531 1.37 -52.77 -47.04
N SER A 532 2.54 -52.55 -47.65
CA SER A 532 3.17 -53.50 -48.60
C SER A 532 3.24 -54.94 -48.07
N HIS A 533 3.73 -55.13 -46.84
CA HIS A 533 3.86 -56.46 -46.24
C HIS A 533 2.51 -57.16 -45.99
N LEU A 534 1.41 -56.41 -45.86
CA LEU A 534 0.06 -56.96 -45.65
C LEU A 534 -0.63 -57.36 -46.95
N LEU A 535 -0.19 -56.82 -48.09
CA LEU A 535 -0.68 -57.26 -49.42
C LEU A 535 -0.30 -58.73 -49.71
N ASP A 536 0.73 -59.23 -49.01
CA ASP A 536 1.19 -60.62 -49.07
C ASP A 536 0.81 -61.44 -47.82
N ALA A 537 -0.04 -60.89 -46.94
CA ALA A 537 -0.49 -61.60 -45.74
C ALA A 537 -1.24 -62.90 -46.08
N ARG A 538 -1.14 -63.93 -45.23
CA ARG A 538 -1.89 -65.19 -45.44
C ARG A 538 -3.40 -65.04 -45.21
N ASP A 539 -3.80 -64.08 -44.39
CA ASP A 539 -5.22 -63.82 -44.10
C ASP A 539 -5.83 -62.95 -45.22
N PRO A 540 -6.82 -63.46 -45.98
CA PRO A 540 -7.45 -62.72 -47.05
C PRO A 540 -8.17 -61.45 -46.56
N ARG A 541 -8.61 -61.38 -45.29
CA ARG A 541 -9.24 -60.16 -44.74
C ARG A 541 -8.23 -59.04 -44.57
N LEU A 542 -6.99 -59.36 -44.17
CA LEU A 542 -5.90 -58.38 -44.06
C LEU A 542 -5.45 -57.91 -45.44
N GLN A 543 -5.34 -58.84 -46.41
CA GLN A 543 -5.04 -58.50 -47.80
C GLN A 543 -6.10 -57.56 -48.38
N ALA A 544 -7.39 -57.87 -48.15
CA ALA A 544 -8.51 -57.05 -48.61
C ALA A 544 -8.46 -55.65 -48.00
N ALA A 545 -8.26 -55.54 -46.68
CA ALA A 545 -8.16 -54.25 -45.99
C ALA A 545 -6.96 -53.41 -46.46
N ALA A 546 -5.79 -54.04 -46.63
CA ALA A 546 -4.59 -53.38 -47.13
C ALA A 546 -4.75 -52.91 -48.59
N ALA A 547 -5.34 -53.75 -49.45
CA ALA A 547 -5.59 -53.42 -50.85
C ALA A 547 -6.64 -52.30 -51.00
N ALA A 548 -7.70 -52.32 -50.20
CA ALA A 548 -8.72 -51.27 -50.18
C ALA A 548 -8.12 -49.90 -49.82
N GLY A 549 -7.22 -49.85 -48.84
CA GLY A 549 -6.51 -48.63 -48.48
C GLY A 549 -5.50 -48.15 -49.53
N ALA A 550 -4.74 -49.09 -50.10
CA ALA A 550 -3.75 -48.81 -51.14
C ALA A 550 -4.38 -48.33 -52.45
N ALA A 551 -5.67 -48.59 -52.67
CA ALA A 551 -6.41 -48.19 -53.85
C ALA A 551 -6.78 -46.69 -53.81
N ASP A 552 -5.83 -45.83 -54.18
CA ASP A 552 -6.18 -44.52 -54.74
C ASP A 552 -6.33 -44.66 -56.26
N TRP A 553 -7.47 -44.24 -56.82
CA TRP A 553 -7.93 -44.57 -58.18
C TRP A 553 -6.96 -44.17 -59.31
N LYS A 554 -5.91 -43.39 -59.01
CA LYS A 554 -4.93 -42.87 -59.98
C LYS A 554 -3.51 -43.42 -59.83
N ALA A 555 -3.18 -44.21 -58.80
CA ALA A 555 -1.80 -44.62 -58.49
C ALA A 555 -1.65 -46.08 -58.02
N SER A 556 -2.43 -47.01 -58.57
CA SER A 556 -2.54 -48.41 -58.15
C SER A 556 -1.34 -49.32 -58.52
N SER A 557 -0.11 -48.84 -58.38
CA SER A 557 1.10 -49.66 -58.54
C SER A 557 1.43 -50.41 -57.24
N GLY A 558 1.55 -51.74 -57.29
CA GLY A 558 2.04 -52.55 -56.16
C GLY A 558 0.99 -53.43 -55.45
N ILE A 559 -0.29 -53.41 -55.86
CA ILE A 559 -1.32 -54.33 -55.36
C ILE A 559 -1.19 -55.69 -56.04
N THR A 560 -1.04 -56.77 -55.28
CA THR A 560 -0.90 -58.13 -55.82
C THR A 560 -2.23 -58.69 -56.32
N ALA A 561 -2.19 -59.61 -57.29
CA ALA A 561 -3.38 -60.24 -57.85
C ALA A 561 -4.19 -61.04 -56.81
N SER A 562 -3.53 -61.57 -55.76
CA SER A 562 -4.20 -62.19 -54.61
C SER A 562 -4.94 -61.16 -53.78
N ALA A 563 -4.29 -60.04 -53.41
CA ALA A 563 -4.91 -59.01 -52.59
C ALA A 563 -6.08 -58.30 -53.29
N ALA A 564 -5.95 -58.06 -54.60
CA ALA A 564 -7.05 -57.53 -55.42
C ALA A 564 -8.28 -58.47 -55.44
N ARG A 565 -8.06 -59.79 -55.56
CA ARG A 565 -9.15 -60.79 -55.50
C ARG A 565 -9.79 -60.85 -54.12
N ALA A 566 -9.00 -60.80 -53.05
CA ALA A 566 -9.50 -60.77 -51.69
C ALA A 566 -10.36 -59.51 -51.43
N CYS A 567 -9.88 -58.34 -51.88
CA CYS A 567 -10.62 -57.08 -51.79
C CYS A 567 -11.96 -57.13 -52.54
N LEU A 568 -11.97 -57.66 -53.77
CA LEU A 568 -13.20 -57.87 -54.54
C LEU A 568 -14.17 -58.85 -53.85
N GLY A 569 -13.63 -59.88 -53.20
CA GLY A 569 -14.41 -60.83 -52.41
C GLY A 569 -15.16 -60.15 -51.26
N GLU A 570 -14.46 -59.37 -50.43
CA GLU A 570 -15.07 -58.60 -49.34
C GLU A 570 -16.07 -57.56 -49.85
N ALA A 571 -15.75 -56.85 -50.94
CA ALA A 571 -16.67 -55.87 -51.53
C ALA A 571 -18.00 -56.50 -51.99
N ARG A 572 -17.96 -57.71 -52.57
CA ARG A 572 -19.17 -58.46 -52.95
C ARG A 572 -20.00 -58.84 -51.73
N VAL A 573 -19.37 -59.33 -50.67
CA VAL A 573 -20.05 -59.67 -49.41
C VAL A 573 -20.75 -58.45 -48.81
N ILE A 574 -20.08 -57.29 -48.80
CA ILE A 574 -20.68 -56.03 -48.29
C ILE A 574 -21.85 -55.60 -49.19
N LEU A 575 -21.70 -55.64 -50.52
CA LEU A 575 -22.77 -55.29 -51.47
C LEU A 575 -23.98 -56.23 -51.34
N GLU A 576 -23.76 -57.53 -51.15
CA GLU A 576 -24.82 -58.53 -50.90
C GLU A 576 -25.52 -58.29 -49.56
N CYS A 577 -24.77 -57.93 -48.51
CA CYS A 577 -25.32 -57.54 -47.20
C CYS A 577 -26.18 -56.27 -47.28
N MET A 578 -25.71 -55.26 -48.02
CA MET A 578 -26.49 -54.03 -48.27
C MET A 578 -27.74 -54.33 -49.09
N ALA A 579 -27.63 -55.17 -50.13
CA ALA A 579 -28.76 -55.60 -50.96
C ALA A 579 -29.80 -56.44 -50.19
N THR A 580 -29.37 -57.20 -49.18
CA THR A 580 -30.29 -57.95 -48.30
C THR A 580 -30.94 -57.07 -47.24
N ARG A 581 -30.25 -56.04 -46.73
CA ARG A 581 -30.83 -55.03 -45.81
C ARG A 581 -31.75 -54.03 -46.51
N SER A 582 -31.54 -53.78 -47.81
CA SER A 582 -32.41 -52.92 -48.63
C SER A 582 -33.61 -53.64 -49.24
N ARG A 583 -33.77 -54.96 -48.99
CA ARG A 583 -35.04 -55.64 -49.26
C ARG A 583 -36.10 -55.05 -48.33
N PRO A 584 -37.22 -54.52 -48.86
CA PRO A 584 -38.31 -54.03 -48.03
C PRO A 584 -38.78 -55.17 -47.11
N LEU A 585 -38.82 -54.89 -45.81
CA LEU A 585 -39.37 -55.80 -44.80
C LEU A 585 -40.90 -55.80 -44.92
N GLY A 586 -41.44 -56.47 -45.95
CA GLY A 586 -42.89 -56.67 -46.14
C GLY A 586 -43.46 -55.98 -47.39
N PRO A 587 -44.68 -56.38 -47.83
CA PRO A 587 -45.35 -55.86 -49.02
C PRO A 587 -45.74 -54.37 -48.83
N PRO A 588 -45.94 -53.63 -49.94
CA PRO A 588 -46.03 -52.16 -49.95
C PRO A 588 -47.15 -51.57 -49.08
#